data_AF-A0A8T3SCG9-F1
#
_entry.id   AF-A0A8T3SCG9-F1
#
_cell.length_a   1.000
_cell.length_b   1.000
_cell.length_c   1.000
_cell.angle_alpha   90.00
_cell.angle_beta   90.00
_cell.angle_gamma   90.00
#
_symmetry.space_group_name_H-M   'P 1'
#
loop_
_entity.id
_entity.type
_entity.pdbx_description
1 polymer ?
#
loop_
_entity_poly.entity_id
_entity_poly.type
_entity_poly.pdbx_seq_one_letter_code
_entity_poly.pdbx_strand_id
1 'polypeptide(L)'
;MQRYSYKPQLGITLLEILLVMVIGASIIVLSLQQYLSYRRDADVFQLQANVDLLFQTLEKYFRANCATANFNVKNPLVYVPVTLESLMNEGYLTLSNNRMQVNPLIDSESTGQGYILQFNQINDTLGNLPVRTQPNGDAKSLGSITIWQAQVAVKLNNSQLIPQYKNILGADCTSNFVSGWGYVLPCTEVAAGSTSGDYIVFTKLPSYPSSRANNNYWATTPTVKQFRQMYTTDPILNLLSGYQSGTQYYTCGS
;
A
#
# COMPACT_ATOMS: atom_id res chain seq x y z
N MET A 1 19.52 -56.62 -66.87
CA MET A 1 18.53 -56.54 -65.77
C MET A 1 18.68 -55.19 -65.08
N GLN A 2 17.91 -54.18 -65.46
CA GLN A 2 17.86 -52.89 -64.77
C GLN A 2 16.75 -52.94 -63.72
N ARG A 3 17.12 -52.83 -62.44
CA ARG A 3 16.18 -52.72 -61.34
C ARG A 3 15.72 -51.26 -61.23
N TYR A 4 14.47 -50.99 -61.57
CA TYR A 4 13.84 -49.71 -61.29
C TYR A 4 13.60 -49.60 -59.78
N SER A 5 14.26 -48.64 -59.14
CA SER A 5 14.03 -48.27 -57.75
C SER A 5 12.80 -47.36 -57.68
N TYR A 6 11.68 -47.89 -57.19
CA TYR A 6 10.47 -47.13 -56.95
C TYR A 6 10.67 -46.24 -55.73
N LYS A 7 10.76 -44.92 -55.92
CA LYS A 7 10.68 -43.96 -54.81
C LYS A 7 9.20 -43.84 -54.41
N PRO A 8 8.80 -44.19 -53.18
CA PRO A 8 7.43 -43.97 -52.74
C PRO A 8 7.18 -42.46 -52.71
N GLN A 9 6.20 -41.99 -53.49
CA GLN A 9 5.69 -40.63 -53.37
C GLN A 9 4.80 -40.59 -52.11
N LEU A 10 5.34 -40.01 -51.03
CA LEU A 10 4.57 -39.68 -49.84
C LEU A 10 3.60 -38.54 -50.20
N GLY A 11 2.39 -38.90 -50.62
CA GLY A 11 1.32 -37.93 -50.84
C GLY A 11 0.82 -37.40 -49.51
N ILE A 12 1.02 -36.10 -49.26
CA ILE A 12 0.38 -35.41 -48.14
C ILE A 12 -1.13 -35.53 -48.34
N THR A 13 -1.82 -36.11 -47.36
CA THR A 13 -3.28 -36.25 -47.43
C THR A 13 -3.94 -34.93 -47.03
N LEU A 14 -5.06 -34.58 -47.67
CA LEU A 14 -5.82 -33.37 -47.33
C LEU A 14 -6.23 -33.35 -45.85
N LEU A 15 -6.44 -34.53 -45.26
CA LEU A 15 -6.75 -34.72 -43.84
C LEU A 15 -5.57 -34.35 -42.93
N GLU A 16 -4.34 -34.65 -43.33
CA GLU A 16 -3.13 -34.28 -42.58
C GLU A 16 -2.93 -32.75 -42.55
N ILE A 17 -3.18 -32.06 -43.67
CA ILE A 17 -3.14 -30.59 -43.73
C ILE A 17 -4.22 -29.98 -42.82
N LEU A 18 -5.43 -30.54 -42.82
CA LEU A 18 -6.53 -30.04 -41.99
C LEU A 18 -6.22 -30.24 -40.50
N LEU A 19 -5.67 -31.40 -40.12
CA LEU A 19 -5.23 -31.68 -38.77
C LEU A 19 -4.16 -30.67 -38.29
N VAL A 20 -3.14 -30.41 -39.11
CA VAL A 20 -2.08 -29.45 -38.77
C VAL A 20 -2.64 -28.04 -38.61
N MET A 21 -3.59 -27.61 -39.46
CA MET A 21 -4.25 -26.32 -39.29
C MET A 21 -5.06 -26.22 -37.99
N VAL A 22 -5.79 -27.28 -37.62
CA VAL A 22 -6.57 -27.30 -36.37
C VAL A 22 -5.67 -27.24 -35.14
N ILE A 23 -4.58 -28.02 -35.13
CA ILE A 23 -3.60 -27.99 -34.03
C ILE A 23 -2.88 -26.64 -33.99
N GLY A 24 -2.52 -26.07 -35.14
CA GLY A 24 -1.91 -24.73 -35.20
C GLY A 24 -2.83 -23.65 -34.63
N ALA A 25 -4.11 -23.65 -35.02
CA ALA A 25 -5.09 -22.69 -34.53
C ALA A 25 -5.32 -22.81 -33.02
N SER A 26 -5.38 -24.03 -32.47
CA SER A 26 -5.59 -24.23 -31.03
C SER A 26 -4.41 -23.72 -30.19
N ILE A 27 -3.17 -23.94 -30.65
CA ILE A 27 -1.96 -23.41 -29.99
C ILE A 27 -1.96 -21.87 -29.99
N ILE A 28 -2.36 -21.23 -31.11
CA ILE A 28 -2.43 -19.77 -31.19
C ILE A 28 -3.46 -19.22 -30.19
N VAL A 29 -4.65 -19.82 -30.10
CA VAL A 29 -5.69 -19.36 -29.16
C VAL A 29 -5.24 -19.50 -27.71
N LEU A 30 -4.63 -20.64 -27.35
CA LEU A 30 -4.13 -20.87 -25.99
C LEU A 30 -3.00 -19.90 -25.62
N SER A 31 -2.05 -19.67 -26.55
CA SER A 31 -0.95 -18.73 -26.30
C SER A 31 -1.43 -17.28 -26.13
N LEU A 32 -2.47 -16.86 -26.87
CA LEU A 32 -3.08 -15.53 -26.70
C LEU A 32 -3.76 -15.39 -25.33
N GLN A 33 -4.52 -16.38 -24.89
CA GLN A 33 -5.17 -16.35 -23.57
C GLN A 33 -4.13 -16.29 -22.44
N GLN A 34 -3.06 -17.09 -22.56
CA GLN A 34 -1.97 -17.11 -21.60
C GLN A 34 -1.22 -15.77 -21.56
N TYR A 35 -0.91 -15.18 -22.71
CA TYR A 35 -0.28 -13.86 -22.80
C TYR A 35 -1.13 -12.77 -22.14
N LEU A 36 -2.45 -12.78 -22.37
CA LEU A 36 -3.35 -11.81 -21.76
C LEU A 36 -3.41 -11.95 -20.23
N SER A 37 -3.34 -13.18 -19.71
CA SER A 37 -3.27 -13.41 -18.26
C SER A 37 -1.97 -12.84 -17.68
N TYR A 38 -0.82 -13.20 -18.25
CA TYR A 38 0.48 -12.72 -17.76
C TYR A 38 0.61 -11.20 -17.80
N ARG A 39 0.04 -10.57 -18.83
CA ARG A 39 0.04 -9.11 -18.93
C ARG A 39 -0.77 -8.47 -17.79
N ARG A 40 -1.95 -8.99 -17.47
CA ARG A 40 -2.74 -8.48 -16.33
C ARG A 40 -2.01 -8.68 -15.00
N ASP A 41 -1.36 -9.82 -14.81
CA ASP A 41 -0.60 -10.09 -13.59
C ASP A 41 0.61 -9.14 -13.46
N ALA A 42 1.28 -8.84 -14.57
CA ALA A 42 2.36 -7.87 -14.60
C ALA A 42 1.87 -6.46 -14.25
N ASP A 43 0.72 -6.04 -14.78
CA ASP A 43 0.11 -4.75 -14.45
C ASP A 43 -0.27 -4.69 -12.95
N VAL A 44 -0.83 -5.76 -12.38
CA VAL A 44 -1.13 -5.85 -10.94
C VAL A 44 0.13 -5.73 -10.09
N PHE A 45 1.18 -6.49 -10.44
CA PHE A 45 2.46 -6.45 -9.73
C PHE A 45 3.11 -5.06 -9.77
N GLN A 46 3.05 -4.40 -10.93
CA GLN A 46 3.55 -3.05 -11.09
C GLN A 46 2.78 -2.04 -10.22
N LEU A 47 1.45 -2.19 -10.11
CA LEU A 47 0.64 -1.34 -9.24
C LEU A 47 1.06 -1.51 -7.78
N GLN A 48 1.23 -2.76 -7.34
CA GLN A 48 1.68 -3.06 -5.98
C GLN A 48 3.07 -2.46 -5.70
N ALA A 49 4.01 -2.58 -6.64
CA ALA A 49 5.34 -1.97 -6.53
C ALA A 49 5.28 -0.44 -6.39
N ASN A 50 4.39 0.23 -7.14
CA ASN A 50 4.18 1.67 -7.01
C ASN A 50 3.60 2.05 -5.64
N VAL A 51 2.62 1.29 -5.14
CA VAL A 51 2.03 1.50 -3.81
C VAL A 51 3.08 1.30 -2.70
N ASP A 52 3.92 0.27 -2.79
CA ASP A 52 4.99 0.04 -1.82
C ASP A 52 6.06 1.13 -1.86
N LEU A 53 6.40 1.63 -3.06
CA LEU A 53 7.27 2.78 -3.21
C LEU A 53 6.68 4.04 -2.54
N LEU A 54 5.38 4.28 -2.74
CA LEU A 54 4.67 5.39 -2.10
C LEU A 54 4.70 5.29 -0.57
N PHE A 55 4.49 4.10 -0.01
CA PHE A 55 4.61 3.90 1.44
C PHE A 55 6.03 4.16 1.96
N GLN A 56 7.07 3.72 1.23
CA GLN A 56 8.45 4.02 1.61
C GLN A 56 8.74 5.52 1.59
N THR A 57 8.19 6.24 0.61
CA THR A 57 8.32 7.70 0.50
C THR A 57 7.54 8.41 1.61
N LEU A 58 6.33 7.97 1.92
CA LEU A 58 5.54 8.50 3.03
C LEU A 58 6.25 8.29 4.37
N GLU A 59 6.88 7.14 4.59
CA GLU A 59 7.68 6.93 5.80
C GLU A 59 8.82 7.94 5.94
N LYS A 60 9.53 8.25 4.85
CA LYS A 60 10.58 9.29 4.83
C LYS A 60 10.00 10.67 5.13
N TYR A 61 8.89 11.01 4.49
CA TYR A 61 8.19 12.28 4.72
C TYR A 61 7.75 12.43 6.17
N PHE A 62 7.16 11.38 6.75
CA PHE A 62 6.74 11.36 8.15
C PHE A 62 7.94 11.55 9.08
N ARG A 63 9.05 10.84 8.86
CA ARG A 63 10.28 11.02 9.68
C ARG A 63 10.82 12.44 9.66
N ALA A 64 10.72 13.14 8.53
CA ALA A 64 11.19 14.51 8.41
C ALA A 64 10.21 15.53 9.01
N ASN A 65 8.90 15.27 8.93
CA ASN A 65 7.86 16.25 9.23
C ASN A 65 7.03 15.96 10.49
N CYS A 66 7.24 14.84 11.18
CA CYS A 66 6.41 14.45 12.33
C CYS A 66 6.46 15.45 13.50
N ALA A 67 7.50 16.29 13.59
CA ALA A 67 7.61 17.33 14.62
C ALA A 67 6.88 18.63 14.26
N THR A 68 6.35 18.73 13.03
CA THR A 68 5.66 19.94 12.55
C THR A 68 4.27 20.09 13.17
N ALA A 69 3.73 21.30 13.13
CA ALA A 69 2.42 21.62 13.69
C ALA A 69 1.29 20.72 13.14
N ASN A 70 1.41 20.25 11.89
CA ASN A 70 0.40 19.41 11.23
C ASN A 70 0.23 18.04 11.89
N PHE A 71 1.27 17.49 12.52
CA PHE A 71 1.25 16.19 13.19
C PHE A 71 1.12 16.31 14.72
N ASN A 72 1.14 17.54 15.26
CA ASN A 72 0.99 17.85 16.69
C ASN A 72 -0.45 18.24 17.07
N VAL A 73 -1.43 18.06 16.18
CA VAL A 73 -2.83 18.42 16.44
C VAL A 73 -3.53 17.29 17.21
N LYS A 74 -4.14 17.64 18.35
CA LYS A 74 -5.01 16.74 19.15
C LYS A 74 -6.46 16.82 18.67
N ASN A 75 -6.74 16.39 17.45
CA ASN A 75 -8.12 16.31 16.99
C ASN A 75 -8.39 14.92 16.38
N PRO A 76 -9.42 14.19 16.84
CA PRO A 76 -9.67 12.79 16.48
C PRO A 76 -9.94 12.52 14.99
N LEU A 77 -10.09 13.56 14.16
CA LEU A 77 -10.40 13.46 12.73
C LEU A 77 -9.47 14.35 11.89
N VAL A 78 -8.15 14.30 12.18
CA VAL A 78 -7.17 15.05 11.39
C VAL A 78 -6.64 14.17 10.26
N TYR A 79 -6.83 14.68 9.05
CA TYR A 79 -6.25 14.18 7.83
C TYR A 79 -5.15 15.11 7.39
N VAL A 80 -3.95 14.57 7.19
CA VAL A 80 -2.83 15.32 6.59
C VAL A 80 -2.68 14.83 5.16
N PRO A 81 -3.27 15.53 4.16
CA PRO A 81 -3.08 15.17 2.77
C PRO A 81 -1.63 15.43 2.36
N VAL A 82 -1.08 14.52 1.56
CA VAL A 82 0.26 14.62 0.99
C VAL A 82 0.14 14.49 -0.51
N THR A 83 0.66 15.47 -1.25
CA THR A 83 0.60 15.46 -2.72
C THR A 83 1.83 14.77 -3.29
N LEU A 84 1.69 14.11 -4.46
CA LEU A 84 2.87 13.58 -5.16
C LEU A 84 3.86 14.70 -5.51
N GLU A 85 3.35 15.88 -5.86
CA GLU A 85 4.18 17.05 -6.17
C GLU A 85 5.04 17.49 -4.99
N SER A 86 4.48 17.58 -3.78
CA SER A 86 5.27 17.91 -2.58
C SER A 86 6.35 16.86 -2.31
N LEU A 87 6.05 15.57 -2.50
CA LEU A 87 7.04 14.49 -2.33
C LEU A 87 8.18 14.54 -3.35
N MET A 88 7.89 14.98 -4.57
CA MET A 88 8.89 15.16 -5.63
C MET A 88 9.74 16.41 -5.40
N ASN A 89 9.12 17.54 -5.08
CA ASN A 89 9.79 18.82 -4.87
C ASN A 89 10.71 18.79 -3.64
N GLU A 90 10.30 18.09 -2.58
CA GLU A 90 11.12 17.90 -1.37
C GLU A 90 12.14 16.74 -1.52
N GLY A 91 12.17 16.06 -2.66
CA GLY A 91 13.18 15.04 -2.99
C GLY A 91 12.97 13.69 -2.29
N TYR A 92 11.85 13.45 -1.62
CA TYR A 92 11.54 12.13 -1.06
C TYR A 92 11.25 11.10 -2.17
N LEU A 93 10.68 11.56 -3.29
CA LEU A 93 10.45 10.78 -4.50
C LEU A 93 11.43 11.24 -5.59
N THR A 94 12.53 10.50 -5.80
CA THR A 94 13.57 10.88 -6.75
C THR A 94 13.29 10.37 -8.17
N LEU A 95 13.24 11.32 -9.12
CA LEU A 95 13.02 11.08 -10.55
C LEU A 95 14.13 10.28 -11.25
N SER A 96 15.30 10.09 -10.65
CA SER A 96 16.42 9.41 -11.32
C SER A 96 16.39 7.88 -11.14
N ASN A 97 15.90 7.37 -10.00
CA ASN A 97 15.96 5.93 -9.68
C ASN A 97 14.64 5.34 -9.14
N ASN A 98 13.62 6.16 -8.83
CA ASN A 98 12.37 5.73 -8.19
C ASN A 98 11.16 6.40 -8.87
N ARG A 99 11.10 6.34 -10.21
CA ARG A 99 9.88 6.74 -10.92
C ARG A 99 8.83 5.65 -10.73
N MET A 100 7.66 6.02 -10.24
CA MET A 100 6.48 5.16 -10.39
C MET A 100 6.30 4.86 -11.87
N GLN A 101 6.25 3.58 -12.20
CA GLN A 101 6.07 3.16 -13.58
C GLN A 101 4.62 3.36 -13.98
N VAL A 102 4.38 3.87 -15.19
CA VAL A 102 3.02 4.12 -15.71
C VAL A 102 2.25 2.81 -15.78
N ASN A 103 1.14 2.73 -15.06
CA ASN A 103 0.32 1.53 -14.99
C ASN A 103 -1.01 1.75 -15.71
N PRO A 104 -1.38 0.91 -16.69
CA PRO A 104 -2.61 1.07 -17.47
C PRO A 104 -3.90 0.84 -16.67
N LEU A 105 -3.83 0.23 -15.48
CA LEU A 105 -4.99 0.00 -14.61
C LEU A 105 -5.46 1.28 -13.91
N ILE A 106 -4.61 2.30 -13.85
CA ILE A 106 -4.83 3.51 -13.06
C ILE A 106 -5.46 4.59 -13.92
N ASP A 107 -6.38 5.33 -13.32
CA ASP A 107 -6.92 6.55 -13.92
C ASP A 107 -5.92 7.70 -13.77
N SER A 108 -5.00 7.82 -14.73
CA SER A 108 -3.98 8.87 -14.73
C SER A 108 -4.52 10.28 -15.01
N GLU A 109 -5.76 10.39 -15.49
CA GLU A 109 -6.44 11.68 -15.74
C GLU A 109 -7.07 12.24 -14.45
N SER A 110 -7.19 11.41 -13.41
CA SER A 110 -7.71 11.83 -12.12
C SER A 110 -6.70 12.59 -11.25
N THR A 111 -7.22 13.27 -10.22
CA THR A 111 -6.43 14.01 -9.22
C THR A 111 -5.27 13.16 -8.68
N GLY A 112 -4.06 13.73 -8.65
CA GLY A 112 -2.88 13.03 -8.16
C GLY A 112 -2.41 11.89 -9.05
N GLN A 113 -2.76 11.89 -10.34
CA GLN A 113 -2.42 10.83 -11.30
C GLN A 113 -3.00 9.46 -10.90
N GLY A 114 -4.18 9.47 -10.27
CA GLY A 114 -4.82 8.27 -9.74
C GLY A 114 -4.30 7.81 -8.38
N TYR A 115 -3.39 8.55 -7.76
CA TYR A 115 -2.88 8.28 -6.42
C TYR A 115 -3.18 9.42 -5.46
N ILE A 116 -3.75 9.08 -4.31
CA ILE A 116 -3.99 10.02 -3.21
C ILE A 116 -3.28 9.49 -1.97
N LEU A 117 -2.50 10.36 -1.34
CA LEU A 117 -1.69 10.01 -0.18
C LEU A 117 -2.12 10.86 1.00
N GLN A 118 -2.22 10.26 2.18
CA GLN A 118 -2.56 10.98 3.39
C GLN A 118 -2.07 10.26 4.63
N PHE A 119 -1.98 10.99 5.74
CA PHE A 119 -1.88 10.42 7.07
C PHE A 119 -3.18 10.62 7.81
N ASN A 120 -3.63 9.55 8.45
CA ASN A 120 -4.82 9.53 9.29
C ASN A 120 -4.39 9.35 10.74
N GLN A 121 -4.93 10.15 11.64
CA GLN A 121 -4.75 9.91 13.06
C GLN A 121 -5.63 8.75 13.52
N ILE A 122 -5.03 7.73 14.14
CA ILE A 122 -5.76 6.69 14.87
C ILE A 122 -5.78 7.09 16.34
N ASN A 123 -6.99 7.21 16.89
CA ASN A 123 -7.16 7.47 18.31
C ASN A 123 -6.94 6.18 19.09
N ASP A 124 -5.93 6.17 19.94
CA ASP A 124 -5.81 5.16 20.97
C ASP A 124 -6.66 5.59 22.18
N THR A 125 -7.71 4.82 22.46
CA THR A 125 -8.58 5.04 23.63
C THR A 125 -7.86 4.82 24.97
N LEU A 126 -6.64 4.30 24.96
CA LEU A 126 -5.85 4.04 26.18
C LEU A 126 -5.42 5.32 26.92
N GLY A 127 -5.36 6.48 26.25
CA GLY A 127 -4.97 7.76 26.88
C GLY A 127 -5.93 8.30 27.95
N ASN A 128 -7.13 7.74 28.05
CA ASN A 128 -8.15 8.16 29.03
C ASN A 128 -8.34 7.17 30.18
N LEU A 129 -7.50 6.14 30.31
CA LEU A 129 -7.60 5.25 31.46
C LEU A 129 -7.14 6.01 32.73
N PRO A 130 -8.04 6.24 33.71
CA PRO A 130 -7.67 6.88 34.95
C PRO A 130 -6.77 5.92 35.74
N VAL A 131 -5.48 6.23 35.84
CA VAL A 131 -4.60 5.49 36.74
C VAL A 131 -4.59 6.19 38.08
N ARG A 132 -4.98 5.45 39.10
CA ARG A 132 -4.84 5.87 40.49
C ARG A 132 -3.47 5.41 40.97
N THR A 133 -2.55 6.36 41.13
CA THR A 133 -1.22 6.08 41.68
C THR A 133 -1.27 5.81 43.20
N GLN A 134 -2.41 6.04 43.86
CA GLN A 134 -2.65 5.76 45.27
C GLN A 134 -4.11 5.34 45.51
N PRO A 135 -4.41 4.51 46.54
CA PRO A 135 -5.75 3.98 46.81
C PRO A 135 -6.85 5.04 46.93
N ASN A 136 -6.50 6.23 47.46
CA ASN A 136 -7.41 7.37 47.65
C ASN A 136 -6.99 8.62 46.87
N GLY A 137 -6.07 8.49 45.90
CA GLY A 137 -5.62 9.63 45.10
C GLY A 137 -6.57 9.96 43.94
N ASP A 138 -6.53 11.22 43.49
CA ASP A 138 -7.20 11.65 42.26
C ASP A 138 -6.72 10.80 41.07
N ALA A 139 -7.67 10.44 40.21
CA ALA A 139 -7.36 9.79 38.95
C ALA A 139 -6.49 10.71 38.09
N LYS A 140 -5.26 10.29 37.80
CA LYS A 140 -4.42 10.98 36.81
C LYS A 140 -4.58 10.29 35.45
N SER A 141 -4.84 11.08 34.43
CA SER A 141 -4.80 10.61 33.04
C SER A 141 -3.33 10.35 32.68
N LEU A 142 -3.05 9.12 32.26
CA LEU A 142 -1.80 8.80 31.57
C LEU A 142 -1.74 9.60 30.27
N GLY A 143 -0.53 9.98 29.82
CA GLY A 143 -0.37 10.68 28.55
C GLY A 143 -1.06 9.96 27.38
N SER A 144 -1.55 10.72 26.40
CA SER A 144 -2.19 10.17 25.21
C SER A 144 -1.16 9.89 24.13
N ILE A 145 -1.14 8.67 23.57
CA ILE A 145 -0.32 8.33 22.41
C ILE A 145 -1.13 8.63 21.15
N THR A 146 -0.55 9.42 20.26
CA THR A 146 -1.12 9.70 18.94
C THR A 146 -0.40 8.85 17.90
N ILE A 147 -1.14 7.97 17.22
CA ILE A 147 -0.60 7.12 16.17
C ILE A 147 -1.07 7.67 14.83
N TRP A 148 -0.14 7.86 13.89
CA TRP A 148 -0.45 8.26 12.53
C TRP A 148 -0.34 7.05 11.62
N GLN A 149 -1.40 6.76 10.86
CA GLN A 149 -1.42 5.70 9.85
C GLN A 149 -1.26 6.32 8.47
N ALA A 150 -0.31 5.81 7.69
CA ALA A 150 -0.17 6.19 6.29
C ALA A 150 -1.25 5.50 5.46
N GLN A 151 -1.84 6.24 4.53
CA GLN A 151 -2.84 5.75 3.60
C GLN A 151 -2.46 6.12 2.17
N VAL A 152 -2.56 5.13 1.28
CA VAL A 152 -2.42 5.28 -0.17
C VAL A 152 -3.72 4.80 -0.79
N ALA A 153 -4.43 5.70 -1.47
CA ALA A 153 -5.63 5.40 -2.21
C ALA A 153 -5.34 5.44 -3.72
N VAL A 154 -5.80 4.43 -4.44
CA VAL A 154 -5.59 4.25 -5.88
C VAL A 154 -6.93 4.27 -6.58
N LYS A 155 -7.05 5.12 -7.61
CA LYS A 155 -8.20 5.13 -8.51
C LYS A 155 -7.92 4.25 -9.72
N LEU A 156 -8.78 3.27 -9.97
CA LEU A 156 -8.71 2.47 -11.18
C LEU A 156 -9.45 3.16 -12.32
N ASN A 157 -8.98 2.95 -13.55
CA ASN A 157 -9.64 3.44 -14.77
C ASN A 157 -11.06 2.87 -14.93
N ASN A 158 -11.25 1.59 -14.56
CA ASN A 158 -12.55 0.94 -14.59
C ASN A 158 -13.08 0.67 -13.17
N SER A 159 -14.05 1.46 -12.73
CA SER A 159 -14.66 1.34 -11.40
C SER A 159 -15.39 0.00 -11.16
N GLN A 160 -15.85 -0.68 -12.22
CA GLN A 160 -16.52 -1.98 -12.10
C GLN A 160 -15.59 -3.11 -11.64
N LEU A 161 -14.28 -2.94 -11.84
CA LEU A 161 -13.27 -3.94 -11.49
C LEU A 161 -12.70 -3.74 -10.08
N ILE A 162 -13.07 -2.65 -9.40
CA ILE A 162 -12.57 -2.32 -8.06
C ILE A 162 -12.78 -3.46 -7.04
N PRO A 163 -13.97 -4.10 -6.94
CA PRO A 163 -14.18 -5.19 -5.99
C PRO A 163 -13.28 -6.40 -6.25
N GLN A 164 -13.00 -6.69 -7.53
CA GLN A 164 -12.12 -7.81 -7.92
C GLN A 164 -10.66 -7.49 -7.59
N TYR A 165 -10.19 -6.31 -8.01
CA TYR A 165 -8.81 -5.88 -7.77
C TYR A 165 -8.50 -5.60 -6.31
N LYS A 166 -9.47 -5.18 -5.48
CA LYS A 166 -9.31 -5.06 -4.03
C LYS A 166 -8.78 -6.37 -3.43
N ASN A 167 -9.40 -7.49 -3.78
CA ASN A 167 -9.03 -8.80 -3.26
C ASN A 167 -7.69 -9.29 -3.82
N ILE A 168 -7.44 -9.09 -5.12
CA ILE A 168 -6.20 -9.50 -5.78
C ILE A 168 -4.99 -8.74 -5.22
N LEU A 169 -5.14 -7.43 -4.99
CA LEU A 169 -4.06 -6.56 -4.49
C LEU A 169 -3.90 -6.66 -2.96
N GLY A 170 -4.82 -7.32 -2.26
CA GLY A 170 -4.82 -7.38 -0.79
C GLY A 170 -5.04 -6.01 -0.13
N ALA A 171 -5.89 -5.18 -0.71
CA ALA A 171 -6.20 -3.86 -0.17
C ALA A 171 -7.13 -3.94 1.05
N ASP A 172 -7.00 -2.98 1.97
CA ASP A 172 -7.74 -3.00 3.24
C ASP A 172 -9.23 -2.67 3.03
N CYS A 173 -9.53 -1.63 2.26
CA CYS A 173 -10.90 -1.22 1.99
C CYS A 173 -11.08 -0.57 0.61
N THR A 174 -12.33 -0.33 0.26
CA THR A 174 -12.73 0.54 -0.86
C THR A 174 -13.41 1.77 -0.29
N SER A 175 -13.04 2.95 -0.79
CA SER A 175 -13.48 4.22 -0.22
C SER A 175 -13.77 5.25 -1.32
N ASN A 176 -14.40 6.35 -0.92
CA ASN A 176 -14.76 7.45 -1.81
C ASN A 176 -13.93 8.69 -1.51
N PHE A 177 -13.68 9.46 -2.56
CA PHE A 177 -13.03 10.76 -2.45
C PHE A 177 -14.02 11.80 -1.95
N VAL A 178 -13.62 12.56 -0.93
CA VAL A 178 -14.43 13.65 -0.40
C VAL A 178 -14.09 14.94 -1.13
N SER A 179 -14.91 15.26 -2.13
CA SER A 179 -14.79 16.53 -2.86
C SER A 179 -14.94 17.72 -1.91
N GLY A 180 -13.98 18.66 -1.96
CA GLY A 180 -13.92 19.84 -1.10
C GLY A 180 -12.74 19.87 -0.13
N TRP A 181 -12.24 18.70 0.28
CA TRP A 181 -11.14 18.61 1.27
C TRP A 181 -9.88 17.91 0.76
N GLY A 182 -9.96 17.24 -0.40
CA GLY A 182 -8.79 16.67 -1.06
C GLY A 182 -8.29 15.35 -0.46
N TYR A 183 -9.11 14.64 0.32
CA TYR A 183 -8.75 13.37 0.96
C TYR A 183 -9.75 12.25 0.63
N VAL A 184 -9.33 11.01 0.88
CA VAL A 184 -10.14 9.79 0.77
C VAL A 184 -10.50 9.31 2.18
N LEU A 185 -11.76 8.94 2.42
CA LEU A 185 -12.19 8.50 3.75
C LEU A 185 -11.37 7.29 4.23
N PRO A 186 -10.89 7.28 5.49
CA PRO A 186 -10.09 6.21 6.02
C PRO A 186 -10.90 4.92 6.17
N CYS A 187 -10.23 3.77 6.08
CA CYS A 187 -10.88 2.47 6.22
C CYS A 187 -11.58 2.25 7.57
N THR A 188 -11.20 3.00 8.61
CA THR A 188 -11.85 2.98 9.93
C THR A 188 -13.22 3.65 9.94
N GLU A 189 -13.50 4.52 8.98
CA GLU A 189 -14.77 5.25 8.84
C GLU A 189 -15.67 4.67 7.76
N VAL A 190 -15.11 3.84 6.88
CA VAL A 190 -15.89 3.06 5.94
C VAL A 190 -16.62 1.95 6.71
N ALA A 191 -17.95 1.89 6.57
CA ALA A 191 -18.75 0.83 7.19
C ALA A 191 -18.17 -0.55 6.83
N ALA A 192 -17.97 -1.40 7.85
CA ALA A 192 -17.40 -2.73 7.67
C ALA A 192 -18.19 -3.51 6.60
N GLY A 193 -17.52 -3.91 5.52
CA GLY A 193 -18.16 -4.62 4.41
C GLY A 193 -18.73 -3.73 3.29
N SER A 194 -18.50 -2.41 3.30
CA SER A 194 -18.79 -1.59 2.11
C SER A 194 -17.93 -2.07 0.94
N THR A 195 -18.60 -2.49 -0.14
CA THR A 195 -18.01 -2.83 -1.44
C THR A 195 -18.11 -1.68 -2.45
N SER A 196 -18.70 -0.55 -2.03
CA SER A 196 -18.94 0.63 -2.85
C SER A 196 -17.87 1.67 -2.55
N GLY A 197 -16.96 1.87 -3.51
CA GLY A 197 -15.91 2.88 -3.44
C GLY A 197 -15.21 3.05 -4.79
N ASP A 198 -14.91 4.29 -5.17
CA ASP A 198 -14.16 4.60 -6.40
C ASP A 198 -12.65 4.39 -6.25
N TYR A 199 -12.16 4.22 -5.02
CA TYR A 199 -10.75 4.06 -4.69
C TYR A 199 -10.50 2.76 -3.95
N ILE A 200 -9.40 2.11 -4.31
CA ILE A 200 -8.81 1.01 -3.55
C ILE A 200 -7.84 1.62 -2.54
N VAL A 201 -8.03 1.33 -1.27
CA VAL A 201 -7.27 1.96 -0.18
C VAL A 201 -6.37 0.94 0.49
N PHE A 202 -5.10 1.31 0.60
CA PHE A 202 -4.08 0.61 1.36
C PHE A 202 -3.70 1.46 2.56
N THR A 203 -3.53 0.82 3.70
CA THR A 203 -3.12 1.45 4.94
C THR A 203 -1.95 0.70 5.55
N LYS A 204 -0.96 1.45 6.04
CA LYS A 204 0.17 0.89 6.79
C LYS A 204 0.51 1.82 7.94
N LEU A 205 0.84 1.25 9.09
CA LEU A 205 1.49 2.03 10.14
C LEU A 205 2.91 2.36 9.66
N PRO A 206 3.33 3.64 9.65
CA PRO A 206 4.72 3.98 9.41
C PRO A 206 5.56 3.24 10.45
N SER A 207 6.53 2.44 10.00
CA SER A 207 7.34 1.69 10.96
C SER A 207 8.02 2.64 11.92
N TYR A 208 8.01 2.35 13.23
CA TYR A 208 8.80 3.03 14.24
C TYR A 208 10.27 2.57 14.14
N PRO A 209 11.20 3.29 13.49
CA PRO A 209 12.60 3.14 13.81
C PRO A 209 12.84 3.86 15.14
N SER A 210 13.52 3.23 16.09
CA SER A 210 14.21 4.03 17.09
C SER A 210 15.23 4.91 16.36
N SER A 211 15.40 6.15 16.81
CA SER A 211 16.32 7.15 16.25
C SER A 211 17.81 6.75 16.22
N ARG A 212 18.14 5.51 16.63
CA ARG A 212 19.50 4.97 16.68
C ARG A 212 19.88 4.02 15.53
N ALA A 213 19.00 3.76 14.57
CA ALA A 213 19.28 2.79 13.50
C ALA A 213 19.45 3.44 12.12
N ASN A 214 20.53 4.23 11.95
CA ASN A 214 21.16 4.34 10.64
C ASN A 214 21.86 3.01 10.35
N ASN A 215 21.17 2.08 9.71
CA ASN A 215 21.82 0.87 9.21
C ASN A 215 21.35 0.55 7.79
N ASN A 216 22.31 0.46 6.86
CA ASN A 216 22.12 0.31 5.41
C ASN A 216 21.63 -1.09 4.97
N TYR A 217 21.04 -1.88 5.87
CA TYR A 217 20.59 -3.25 5.59
C TYR A 217 19.07 -3.36 5.39
N TRP A 218 18.45 -2.36 4.75
CA TRP A 218 17.00 -2.34 4.46
C TRP A 218 16.53 -3.50 3.57
N ALA A 219 17.43 -4.10 2.79
CA ALA A 219 17.06 -5.07 1.76
C ALA A 219 16.98 -6.54 2.22
N THR A 220 17.45 -6.92 3.42
CA THR A 220 17.75 -8.35 3.66
C THR A 220 17.02 -9.08 4.79
N THR A 221 16.12 -8.45 5.58
CA THR A 221 15.38 -9.23 6.60
C THR A 221 13.92 -8.78 6.85
N PRO A 222 12.96 -9.25 6.05
CA PRO A 222 11.53 -9.04 6.36
C PRO A 222 11.10 -9.74 7.66
N THR A 223 11.65 -10.91 7.98
CA THR A 223 11.26 -11.72 9.16
C THR A 223 11.70 -11.12 10.49
N VAL A 224 12.87 -10.47 10.54
CA VAL A 224 13.37 -9.79 11.75
C VAL A 224 12.60 -8.50 12.01
N LYS A 225 12.14 -7.83 10.95
CA LYS A 225 11.27 -6.64 11.07
C LYS A 225 9.90 -7.01 11.63
N GLN A 226 9.30 -8.12 11.18
CA GLN A 226 8.02 -8.60 11.70
C GLN A 226 8.12 -9.02 13.18
N PHE A 227 9.23 -9.68 13.57
CA PHE A 227 9.48 -10.02 14.98
C PHE A 227 9.77 -8.79 15.84
N ARG A 228 10.59 -7.82 15.39
CA ARG A 228 10.80 -6.57 16.16
C ARG A 228 9.53 -5.72 16.23
N GLN A 229 8.74 -5.66 15.17
CA GLN A 229 7.46 -4.94 15.16
C GLN A 229 6.38 -5.59 16.03
N MET A 230 6.55 -6.85 16.44
CA MET A 230 5.64 -7.54 17.34
C MET A 230 6.08 -7.46 18.81
N TYR A 231 7.37 -7.18 19.09
CA TYR A 231 7.94 -7.21 20.44
C TYR A 231 8.64 -5.92 20.93
N THR A 232 8.89 -4.93 20.06
CA THR A 232 9.51 -3.64 20.46
C THR A 232 8.58 -2.43 20.29
N THR A 233 7.33 -2.67 19.93
CA THR A 233 6.32 -1.66 19.55
C THR A 233 5.35 -1.35 20.68
N ASP A 234 5.78 -1.43 21.94
CA ASP A 234 4.87 -1.10 23.04
C ASP A 234 5.20 0.28 23.63
N PRO A 235 4.41 1.32 23.31
CA PRO A 235 4.38 2.56 24.08
C PRO A 235 4.17 2.31 25.58
N ILE A 236 3.56 1.17 25.95
CA ILE A 236 3.33 0.71 27.32
C ILE A 236 4.61 0.66 28.16
N LEU A 237 5.76 0.28 27.59
CA LEU A 237 7.01 0.19 28.37
C LEU A 237 7.48 1.56 28.88
N ASN A 238 7.20 2.64 28.14
CA ASN A 238 7.53 4.00 28.57
C ASN A 238 6.49 4.58 29.54
N LEU A 239 5.21 4.21 29.41
CA LEU A 239 4.13 4.61 30.33
C LEU A 239 4.33 4.08 31.76
N LEU A 240 5.01 2.95 31.92
CA LEU A 240 5.29 2.33 33.22
C LEU A 240 6.43 3.00 34.00
N SER A 241 7.21 3.91 33.39
CA SER A 241 8.40 4.51 34.03
C SER A 241 8.10 5.65 35.03
N GLY A 242 6.83 6.05 35.17
CA GLY A 242 6.32 6.85 36.30
C GLY A 242 6.90 8.25 36.50
N TYR A 243 7.79 8.75 35.64
CA TYR A 243 8.60 9.95 35.95
C TYR A 243 8.21 11.23 35.20
N GLN A 244 7.11 11.28 34.43
CA GLN A 244 6.81 12.50 33.66
C GLN A 244 5.44 13.10 33.99
N SER A 245 5.50 14.21 34.73
CA SER A 245 4.40 15.16 34.95
C SER A 245 4.19 15.98 33.67
N GLY A 246 3.42 15.45 32.73
CA GLY A 246 3.02 16.13 31.50
C GLY A 246 2.54 15.13 30.46
N THR A 247 1.60 15.53 29.60
CA THR A 247 1.24 14.75 28.41
C THR A 247 2.48 14.61 27.54
N GLN A 248 3.10 13.42 27.53
CA GLN A 248 4.17 13.10 26.61
C GLN A 248 3.56 12.76 25.26
N TYR A 249 3.90 13.55 24.24
CA TYR A 249 3.47 13.33 22.88
C TYR A 249 4.56 12.56 22.14
N TYR A 250 4.30 11.30 21.85
CA TYR A 250 5.17 10.50 20.98
C TYR A 250 4.77 10.73 19.52
N THR A 251 4.93 11.96 19.02
CA THR A 251 4.61 12.32 17.63
C THR A 251 5.68 11.87 16.64
N CYS A 252 6.92 11.77 17.10
CA CYS A 252 8.06 11.19 16.41
C CYS A 252 8.72 10.23 17.40
N GLY A 253 8.91 8.94 17.07
CA GLY A 253 9.52 7.98 18.00
C GLY A 253 10.79 8.53 18.68
N SER A 254 10.70 8.81 19.98
CA SER A 254 11.81 9.15 20.88
C SER A 254 11.63 8.38 22.17
#